data_AF-A0ABD3PMU0-F1
#
_entry.id   AF-A0ABD3PMU0-F1
#
_cell.length_a   1.000
_cell.length_b   1.000
_cell.length_c   1.000
_cell.angle_alpha   90.00
_cell.angle_beta   90.00
_cell.angle_gamma   90.00
#
_symmetry.space_group_name_H-M   'P 1'
#
loop_
_entity.id
_entity.type
_entity.pdbx_description
1 polymer ?
#
loop_
_entity_poly.entity_id
_entity_poly.type
_entity_poly.pdbx_seq_one_letter_code
_entity_poly.pdbx_strand_id
1 'polypeptide(L)'
;MALLMRAVFLRLTMMIDQYGSCKRSVLDLGKRMTANMSQHSDVYAPLIIGAGQGTTGTHVFVDATCALGFVSLHYGIGCLPKHVLNMSSQTQDKRTVNGNTRTPLQLLHAYKHYRILLQRHQHMTSGLLKVLNNNDTDPLQFRDQILRDLEDIITWEKHYKVGLALHDTPYPMLMPEILKIVQKHYGHESKPIILLSERDPEEYVERRIQSHGSYSWICRPPSSQTITIEKMKPVTLEGGAFDLVGCINRSVSSSEKPVRLHHIFYTMQEASKMDHRKFLVDSFRNYQDTVREASIFRYNMFNKENKTITNELASMIRKSMAESLTGSHNKLMMKEGVTFLGFDRFFIDGHLRAYSGKSHNVISDALVDILVFKNQVNLS
;
A
#
# COMPACT_ATOMS: atom_id res chain seq x y z
N MET A 1 -17.73 24.90 63.17
CA MET A 1 -17.78 23.61 62.45
C MET A 1 -18.77 23.59 61.27
N ALA A 2 -20.04 24.01 61.46
CA ALA A 2 -21.05 24.03 60.39
C ALA A 2 -20.68 24.94 59.18
N LEU A 3 -20.03 26.08 59.41
CA LEU A 3 -19.55 26.97 58.33
C LEU A 3 -18.37 26.38 57.54
N LEU A 4 -17.52 25.58 58.18
CA LEU A 4 -16.38 24.92 57.53
C LEU A 4 -16.87 23.79 56.60
N MET A 5 -17.88 23.03 57.04
CA MET A 5 -18.51 21.97 56.23
C MET A 5 -19.24 22.56 55.01
N ARG A 6 -19.90 23.73 55.14
CA ARG A 6 -20.53 24.42 54.01
C ARG A 6 -19.53 24.91 52.97
N ALA A 7 -18.37 25.42 53.41
CA ALA A 7 -17.30 25.87 52.50
C ALA A 7 -16.62 24.70 51.77
N VAL A 8 -16.44 23.55 52.43
CA VAL A 8 -15.92 22.33 51.80
C VAL A 8 -16.92 21.75 50.81
N PHE A 9 -18.22 21.74 51.13
CA PHE A 9 -19.26 21.24 50.24
C PHE A 9 -19.42 22.10 48.98
N LEU A 10 -19.35 23.44 49.10
CA LEU A 10 -19.37 24.38 47.98
C LEU A 10 -18.13 24.27 47.08
N ARG A 11 -16.95 23.97 47.65
CA ARG A 11 -15.75 23.70 46.84
C ARG A 11 -15.81 22.34 46.12
N LEU A 12 -16.43 21.33 46.72
CA LEU A 12 -16.61 20.02 46.09
C LEU A 12 -17.65 20.05 44.96
N THR A 13 -18.76 20.79 45.10
CA THR A 13 -19.74 20.92 44.01
C THR A 13 -19.19 21.71 42.83
N MET A 14 -18.37 22.75 43.05
CA MET A 14 -17.71 23.48 41.96
C MET A 14 -16.65 22.65 41.21
N MET A 15 -15.97 21.71 41.89
CA MET A 15 -15.06 20.77 41.20
C MET A 15 -15.81 19.72 40.39
N ILE A 16 -17.01 19.32 40.80
CA ILE A 16 -17.83 18.33 40.06
C ILE A 16 -18.37 18.94 38.75
N ASP A 17 -18.71 20.23 38.71
CA ASP A 17 -19.15 20.90 37.47
C ASP A 17 -18.01 21.13 36.46
N GLN A 18 -16.76 21.35 36.91
CA GLN A 18 -15.60 21.43 36.01
C GLN A 18 -15.18 20.07 35.43
N TYR A 19 -15.43 18.95 36.13
CA TYR A 19 -15.14 17.60 35.62
C TYR A 19 -16.35 16.91 34.95
N GLY A 20 -17.57 17.45 35.11
CA GLY A 20 -18.80 16.92 34.51
C GLY A 20 -18.90 17.13 32.99
N SER A 21 -18.24 18.17 32.46
CA SER A 21 -18.18 18.46 31.01
C SER A 21 -17.31 17.46 30.24
N CYS A 22 -16.28 16.89 30.90
CA CYS A 22 -15.39 15.90 30.28
C CYS A 22 -16.06 14.52 30.13
N LYS A 23 -16.96 14.15 31.05
CA LYS A 23 -17.67 12.85 30.98
C LYS A 23 -18.73 12.78 29.87
N ARG A 24 -19.41 13.89 29.56
CA ARG A 24 -20.33 13.93 28.40
C ARG A 24 -19.57 13.92 27.08
N SER A 25 -18.41 14.58 27.00
CA SER A 25 -17.55 14.53 25.81
C SER A 25 -17.03 13.11 25.52
N VAL A 26 -16.59 12.36 26.52
CA VAL A 26 -16.05 10.99 26.33
C VAL A 26 -17.13 9.96 26.00
N LEU A 27 -18.33 10.07 26.59
CA LEU A 27 -19.47 9.21 26.25
C LEU A 27 -20.08 9.53 24.88
N ASP A 28 -20.04 10.80 24.44
CA ASP A 28 -20.51 11.21 23.11
C ASP A 28 -19.44 10.93 22.03
N LEU A 29 -18.14 10.96 22.36
CA LEU A 29 -17.07 10.42 21.51
C LEU A 29 -17.19 8.90 21.37
N GLY A 30 -17.45 8.18 22.47
CA GLY A 30 -17.66 6.73 22.48
C GLY A 30 -18.89 6.31 21.69
N LYS A 31 -20.00 7.06 21.77
CA LYS A 31 -21.20 6.84 20.96
C LYS A 31 -21.02 7.23 19.49
N ARG A 32 -20.22 8.25 19.15
CA ARG A 32 -19.88 8.55 17.75
C ARG A 32 -18.90 7.55 17.13
N MET A 33 -17.96 7.01 17.90
CA MET A 33 -17.07 5.93 17.44
C MET A 33 -17.82 4.60 17.26
N THR A 34 -18.84 4.32 18.08
CA THR A 34 -19.64 3.08 17.94
C THR A 34 -20.80 3.21 16.95
N ALA A 35 -21.37 4.40 16.74
CA ALA A 35 -22.46 4.60 15.78
C ALA A 35 -22.00 4.77 14.31
N ASN A 36 -20.72 5.12 14.08
CA ASN A 36 -20.12 5.08 12.73
C ASN A 36 -19.48 3.73 12.39
N MET A 37 -19.49 2.75 13.32
CA MET A 37 -19.28 1.35 13.00
C MET A 37 -20.60 0.71 12.53
N SER A 38 -21.36 1.40 11.67
CA SER A 38 -22.25 0.65 10.78
C SER A 38 -21.34 -0.38 10.09
N GLN A 39 -21.76 -1.64 10.12
CA GLN A 39 -21.02 -2.77 9.56
C GLN A 39 -20.93 -2.64 8.04
N HIS A 40 -20.29 -1.60 7.51
CA HIS A 40 -19.71 -1.66 6.19
C HIS A 40 -18.64 -2.72 6.29
N SER A 41 -19.00 -3.92 5.84
CA SER A 41 -18.08 -5.00 5.69
C SER A 41 -17.03 -4.53 4.69
N ASP A 42 -15.91 -4.01 5.17
CA ASP A 42 -14.76 -3.63 4.37
C ASP A 42 -14.44 -4.74 3.36
N VAL A 43 -14.74 -4.52 2.08
CA VAL A 43 -14.44 -5.49 1.03
C VAL A 43 -13.03 -5.23 0.52
N TYR A 44 -12.17 -6.25 0.52
CA TYR A 44 -10.81 -6.10 0.01
C TYR A 44 -10.66 -6.71 -1.38
N ALA A 45 -9.93 -5.99 -2.24
CA ALA A 45 -9.43 -6.50 -3.49
C ALA A 45 -8.19 -7.39 -3.26
N PRO A 46 -7.91 -8.36 -4.15
CA PRO A 46 -6.71 -9.21 -4.11
C PRO A 46 -5.39 -8.49 -4.47
N LEU A 47 -5.30 -7.21 -4.10
CA LEU A 47 -4.19 -6.31 -4.36
C LEU A 47 -3.56 -5.85 -3.06
N ILE A 48 -2.28 -6.16 -2.86
CA ILE A 48 -1.45 -5.64 -1.77
C ILE A 48 -0.70 -4.39 -2.25
N ILE A 49 -0.71 -3.33 -1.44
CA ILE A 49 0.15 -2.17 -1.64
C ILE A 49 1.10 -2.02 -0.46
N GLY A 50 2.40 -2.11 -0.75
CA GLY A 50 3.46 -1.67 0.15
C GLY A 50 3.55 -0.15 0.13
N ALA A 51 2.86 0.51 1.08
CA ALA A 51 2.75 1.97 1.16
C ALA A 51 3.94 2.61 1.91
N GLY A 52 4.97 1.85 2.24
CA GLY A 52 6.22 2.40 2.75
C GLY A 52 6.96 3.20 1.67
N GLN A 53 7.43 4.40 2.00
CA GLN A 53 8.33 5.14 1.13
C GLN A 53 9.79 4.67 1.32
N GLY A 54 10.52 4.53 0.20
CA GLY A 54 11.96 4.24 0.17
C GLY A 54 12.32 2.76 -0.03
N THR A 55 13.58 2.51 -0.43
CA THR A 55 14.06 1.24 -1.01
C THR A 55 14.47 0.19 0.02
N THR A 56 15.22 0.57 1.07
CA THR A 56 15.86 -0.40 2.00
C THR A 56 14.87 -1.33 2.72
N GLY A 57 13.64 -0.87 2.96
CA GLY A 57 12.64 -1.65 3.68
C GLY A 57 11.65 -2.37 2.79
N THR A 58 11.38 -1.82 1.60
CA THR A 58 10.37 -2.32 0.67
C THR A 58 10.82 -3.59 -0.05
N HIS A 59 12.13 -3.83 -0.20
CA HIS A 59 12.64 -5.12 -0.70
C HIS A 59 12.19 -6.30 0.17
N VAL A 60 12.30 -6.18 1.49
CA VAL A 60 11.93 -7.27 2.41
C VAL A 60 10.43 -7.53 2.37
N PHE A 61 9.62 -6.48 2.17
CA PHE A 61 8.19 -6.61 1.93
C PHE A 61 7.89 -7.32 0.60
N VAL A 62 8.62 -7.00 -0.48
CA VAL A 62 8.47 -7.70 -1.77
C VAL A 62 8.76 -9.19 -1.63
N ASP A 63 9.86 -9.51 -0.95
CA ASP A 63 10.28 -10.90 -0.76
C ASP A 63 9.28 -11.64 0.13
N ALA A 64 8.78 -10.97 1.18
CA ALA A 64 7.79 -11.54 2.09
C ALA A 64 6.46 -11.79 1.38
N THR A 65 5.92 -10.83 0.61
CA THR A 65 4.69 -11.04 -0.15
C THR A 65 4.87 -12.09 -1.24
N CYS A 66 6.05 -12.19 -1.84
CA CYS A 66 6.31 -13.24 -2.81
C CYS A 66 6.38 -14.63 -2.18
N ALA A 67 7.00 -14.75 -1.00
CA ALA A 67 7.01 -15.99 -0.22
C ALA A 67 5.58 -16.41 0.21
N LEU A 68 4.69 -15.42 0.37
CA LEU A 68 3.26 -15.65 0.59
C LEU A 68 2.49 -16.05 -0.68
N GLY A 69 3.11 -15.95 -1.84
CA GLY A 69 2.53 -16.38 -3.09
C GLY A 69 1.86 -15.30 -3.92
N PHE A 70 2.17 -14.04 -3.64
CA PHE A 70 1.79 -12.93 -4.50
C PHE A 70 2.80 -12.75 -5.63
N VAL A 71 2.28 -12.44 -6.81
CA VAL A 71 3.09 -11.76 -7.82
C VAL A 71 3.51 -10.43 -7.22
N SER A 72 4.80 -10.20 -7.02
CA SER A 72 5.26 -9.03 -6.27
C SER A 72 6.20 -8.19 -7.13
N LEU A 73 5.98 -6.88 -7.18
CA LEU A 73 6.75 -5.93 -8.01
C LEU A 73 7.41 -4.87 -7.12
N HIS A 74 8.70 -4.62 -7.34
CA HIS A 74 9.50 -3.61 -6.64
C HIS A 74 10.61 -3.11 -7.54
N TYR A 75 10.72 -1.80 -7.73
CA TYR A 75 11.80 -1.10 -8.44
C TYR A 75 12.58 -1.94 -9.47
N GLY A 76 11.97 -2.21 -10.63
CA GLY A 76 12.62 -2.91 -11.75
C GLY A 76 12.82 -4.42 -11.54
N ILE A 77 12.50 -4.93 -10.35
CA ILE A 77 12.53 -6.33 -9.97
C ILE A 77 11.09 -6.84 -9.86
N GLY A 78 10.91 -8.09 -10.27
CA GLY A 78 9.65 -8.80 -10.11
C GLY A 78 9.88 -10.19 -9.53
N CYS A 79 8.88 -10.63 -8.79
CA CYS A 79 8.80 -11.96 -8.23
C CYS A 79 7.54 -12.68 -8.74
N LEU A 80 7.74 -13.88 -9.29
CA LEU A 80 6.65 -14.75 -9.75
C LEU A 80 6.70 -16.09 -8.98
N PRO A 81 5.74 -16.35 -8.09
CA PRO A 81 5.72 -17.59 -7.32
C PRO A 81 5.53 -18.83 -8.21
N LYS A 82 6.33 -19.89 -8.03
CA LYS A 82 6.25 -21.09 -8.90
C LYS A 82 4.89 -21.78 -8.91
N HIS A 83 4.09 -21.70 -7.85
CA HIS A 83 2.76 -22.34 -7.86
C HIS A 83 1.78 -21.65 -8.81
N VAL A 84 1.94 -20.34 -9.06
CA VAL A 84 1.19 -19.62 -10.09
C VAL A 84 1.47 -20.22 -11.47
N LEU A 85 2.69 -20.68 -11.69
CA LEU A 85 3.10 -21.36 -12.93
C LEU A 85 2.54 -22.79 -13.03
N ASN A 86 2.44 -23.50 -11.91
CA ASN A 86 2.05 -24.92 -11.91
C ASN A 86 0.53 -25.14 -12.04
N MET A 87 -0.32 -24.20 -11.62
CA MET A 87 -1.78 -24.41 -11.57
C MET A 87 -2.53 -24.17 -12.87
N SER A 88 -1.95 -23.52 -13.88
CA SER A 88 -2.59 -23.44 -15.21
C SER A 88 -2.84 -24.82 -15.82
N SER A 89 -2.14 -25.85 -15.32
CA SER A 89 -2.21 -27.25 -15.77
C SER A 89 -3.36 -28.07 -15.15
N GLN A 90 -4.14 -27.52 -14.21
CA GLN A 90 -5.16 -28.27 -13.46
C GLN A 90 -6.61 -27.88 -13.77
N THR A 91 -6.88 -26.72 -14.38
CA THR A 91 -8.24 -26.21 -14.59
C THR A 91 -8.88 -26.56 -15.93
N GLN A 92 -8.24 -27.37 -16.78
CA GLN A 92 -8.91 -27.97 -17.94
C GLN A 92 -8.74 -29.49 -17.96
N ASP A 93 -9.88 -30.15 -17.78
CA ASP A 93 -10.20 -31.55 -18.06
C ASP A 93 -9.55 -32.67 -17.23
N LYS A 94 -10.31 -33.12 -16.23
CA LYS A 94 -10.43 -34.55 -15.88
C LYS A 94 -11.20 -35.32 -16.96
N ARG A 95 -10.81 -35.20 -18.23
CA ARG A 95 -11.11 -36.21 -19.26
C ARG A 95 -9.79 -36.88 -19.64
N THR A 96 -9.55 -37.99 -18.97
CA THR A 96 -8.60 -39.03 -19.32
C THR A 96 -8.58 -39.30 -20.82
N VAL A 97 -7.45 -39.06 -21.49
CA VAL A 97 -6.96 -39.93 -22.57
C VAL A 97 -5.42 -39.93 -22.53
N ASN A 98 -4.88 -41.06 -22.10
CA ASN A 98 -3.52 -41.56 -22.37
C ASN A 98 -2.34 -40.58 -22.30
N GLY A 99 -1.70 -40.54 -21.13
CA GLY A 99 -0.27 -40.89 -21.03
C GLY A 99 0.80 -40.02 -21.69
N ASN A 100 0.47 -38.88 -22.31
CA ASN A 100 1.48 -38.02 -22.95
C ASN A 100 1.54 -36.62 -22.30
N THR A 101 2.70 -36.35 -21.70
CA THR A 101 3.35 -35.04 -21.50
C THR A 101 2.44 -33.81 -21.52
N ARG A 102 2.10 -33.32 -20.32
CA ARG A 102 1.56 -31.96 -20.12
C ARG A 102 2.44 -30.93 -20.85
N THR A 103 1.80 -30.03 -21.59
CA THR A 103 2.46 -29.15 -22.55
C THR A 103 3.18 -27.96 -21.87
N PRO A 104 4.44 -27.68 -22.25
CA PRO A 104 5.18 -26.45 -21.92
C PRO A 104 4.48 -25.12 -22.27
N LEU A 105 3.38 -25.15 -23.02
CA LEU A 105 2.75 -23.97 -23.63
C LEU A 105 2.03 -23.04 -22.65
N GLN A 106 1.36 -23.57 -21.62
CA GLN A 106 0.61 -22.72 -20.67
C GLN A 106 1.52 -22.00 -19.68
N LEU A 107 2.59 -22.68 -19.24
CA LEU A 107 3.68 -22.10 -18.46
C LEU A 107 4.33 -20.95 -19.24
N LEU A 108 4.57 -21.16 -20.54
CA LEU A 108 5.08 -20.15 -21.45
C LEU A 108 4.11 -18.96 -21.61
N HIS A 109 2.80 -19.19 -21.59
CA HIS A 109 1.79 -18.15 -21.71
C HIS A 109 1.74 -17.25 -20.46
N ALA A 110 1.61 -17.83 -19.26
CA ALA A 110 1.65 -17.07 -18.01
C ALA A 110 2.98 -16.30 -17.87
N TYR A 111 4.09 -16.92 -18.26
CA TYR A 111 5.40 -16.29 -18.28
C TYR A 111 5.48 -15.13 -19.27
N LYS A 112 4.96 -15.29 -20.50
CA LYS A 112 4.92 -14.21 -21.51
C LYS A 112 4.13 -13.01 -21.01
N HIS A 113 2.98 -13.23 -20.40
CA HIS A 113 2.15 -12.15 -19.86
C HIS A 113 2.74 -11.50 -18.62
N TYR A 114 3.44 -12.27 -17.79
CA TYR A 114 4.21 -11.72 -16.68
C TYR A 114 5.35 -10.81 -17.17
N ARG A 115 6.02 -11.16 -18.26
CA ARG A 115 7.03 -10.26 -18.87
C ARG A 115 6.42 -8.93 -19.31
N ILE A 116 5.21 -8.94 -19.88
CA ILE A 116 4.49 -7.73 -20.27
C ILE A 116 4.15 -6.88 -19.02
N LEU A 117 3.67 -7.51 -17.94
CA LEU A 117 3.44 -6.84 -16.66
C LEU A 117 4.73 -6.18 -16.14
N LEU A 118 5.83 -6.92 -16.12
CA LEU A 118 7.11 -6.41 -15.65
C LEU A 118 7.63 -5.26 -16.53
N GLN A 119 7.47 -5.35 -17.85
CA GLN A 119 7.80 -4.27 -18.78
C GLN A 119 6.98 -3.01 -18.50
N ARG A 120 5.67 -3.14 -18.25
CA ARG A 120 4.80 -2.01 -17.88
C ARG A 120 5.20 -1.41 -16.54
N HIS A 121 5.49 -2.24 -15.53
CA HIS A 121 6.02 -1.77 -14.25
C HIS A 121 7.36 -1.03 -14.40
N GLN A 122 8.27 -1.57 -15.21
CA GLN A 122 9.56 -0.94 -15.53
C GLN A 122 9.37 0.37 -16.29
N HIS A 123 8.45 0.41 -17.26
CA HIS A 123 8.10 1.63 -17.98
C HIS A 123 7.59 2.70 -17.01
N MET A 124 6.70 2.34 -16.09
CA MET A 124 6.15 3.27 -15.11
C MET A 124 7.21 3.77 -14.12
N THR A 125 8.04 2.87 -13.56
CA THR A 125 9.08 3.22 -12.57
C THR A 125 10.25 3.99 -13.17
N SER A 126 10.79 3.55 -14.31
CA SER A 126 11.90 4.24 -15.00
C SER A 126 11.42 5.45 -15.78
N GLY A 127 10.21 5.39 -16.36
CA GLY A 127 9.58 6.50 -17.08
C GLY A 127 9.31 7.67 -16.16
N LEU A 128 8.82 7.43 -14.93
CA LEU A 128 8.70 8.47 -13.90
C LEU A 128 10.01 9.23 -13.72
N LEU A 129 11.11 8.52 -13.52
CA LEU A 129 12.43 9.12 -13.30
C LEU A 129 12.91 9.91 -14.52
N LYS A 130 12.72 9.37 -15.72
CA LYS A 130 13.13 10.04 -16.97
C LYS A 130 12.29 11.27 -17.28
N VAL A 131 10.97 11.16 -17.12
CA VAL A 131 10.01 12.21 -17.46
C VAL A 131 10.11 13.39 -16.50
N LEU A 132 10.28 13.14 -15.20
CA LEU A 132 10.45 14.24 -14.24
C LEU A 132 11.77 15.01 -14.44
N ASN A 133 12.76 14.40 -15.09
CA ASN A 133 13.99 15.07 -15.52
C ASN A 133 13.86 15.76 -16.89
N ASN A 134 12.76 15.58 -17.62
CA ASN A 134 12.53 16.19 -18.93
C ASN A 134 11.59 17.41 -18.82
N ASN A 135 12.17 18.59 -18.98
CA ASN A 135 11.48 19.87 -18.84
C ASN A 135 10.35 20.13 -19.86
N ASP A 136 10.35 19.42 -20.98
CA ASP A 136 9.40 19.65 -22.07
C ASP A 136 8.12 18.81 -21.96
N THR A 137 8.06 17.88 -21.00
CA THR A 137 6.91 16.99 -20.88
C THR A 137 5.66 17.74 -20.42
N ASP A 138 4.55 17.56 -21.15
CA ASP A 138 3.24 18.05 -20.74
C ASP A 138 2.73 17.29 -19.49
N PRO A 139 2.38 17.98 -18.39
CA PRO A 139 1.93 17.33 -17.17
C PRO A 139 0.69 16.46 -17.35
N LEU A 140 -0.26 16.86 -18.20
CA LEU A 140 -1.49 16.10 -18.43
C LEU A 140 -1.21 14.82 -19.22
N GLN A 141 -0.40 14.90 -20.28
CA GLN A 141 0.06 13.73 -21.02
C GLN A 141 0.78 12.72 -20.11
N PHE A 142 1.68 13.21 -19.24
CA PHE A 142 2.38 12.36 -18.27
C PHE A 142 1.41 11.70 -17.28
N ARG A 143 0.49 12.47 -16.70
CA ARG A 143 -0.57 11.97 -15.81
C ARG A 143 -1.40 10.88 -16.49
N ASP A 144 -1.84 11.11 -17.72
CA ASP A 144 -2.69 10.16 -18.42
C ASP A 144 -1.93 8.88 -18.77
N GLN A 145 -0.64 8.98 -19.09
CA GLN A 145 0.20 7.81 -19.32
C GLN A 145 0.41 6.99 -18.04
N ILE A 146 0.74 7.63 -16.91
CA ILE A 146 0.98 6.90 -15.65
C ILE A 146 -0.31 6.22 -15.15
N LEU A 147 -1.46 6.87 -15.32
CA LEU A 147 -2.77 6.31 -14.96
C LEU A 147 -3.14 5.11 -15.84
N ARG A 148 -2.87 5.18 -17.15
CA ARG A 148 -3.06 4.04 -18.05
C ARG A 148 -2.19 2.85 -17.63
N ASP A 149 -0.89 3.08 -17.42
CA ASP A 149 0.04 2.02 -17.01
C ASP A 149 -0.35 1.41 -15.66
N LEU A 150 -0.80 2.23 -14.70
CA LEU A 150 -1.28 1.79 -13.39
C LEU A 150 -2.54 0.92 -13.50
N GLU A 151 -3.54 1.37 -14.26
CA GLU A 151 -4.77 0.61 -14.47
C GLU A 151 -4.49 -0.71 -15.20
N ASP A 152 -3.60 -0.70 -16.18
CA ASP A 152 -3.12 -1.88 -16.90
C ASP A 152 -2.44 -2.91 -15.98
N ILE A 153 -1.65 -2.44 -15.00
CA ILE A 153 -1.00 -3.29 -13.99
C ILE A 153 -2.04 -3.90 -13.04
N ILE A 154 -3.00 -3.10 -12.55
CA ILE A 154 -4.02 -3.57 -11.61
C ILE A 154 -5.02 -4.51 -12.29
N THR A 155 -5.41 -4.24 -13.53
CA THR A 155 -6.37 -5.10 -14.24
C THR A 155 -5.77 -6.42 -14.71
N TRP A 156 -4.44 -6.49 -14.85
CA TRP A 156 -3.71 -7.74 -15.11
C TRP A 156 -3.99 -8.78 -14.01
N GLU A 157 -3.88 -8.38 -12.75
CA GLU A 157 -4.21 -9.15 -11.54
C GLU A 157 -5.58 -9.84 -11.67
N LYS A 158 -6.60 -9.05 -12.00
CA LYS A 158 -7.97 -9.50 -12.21
C LYS A 158 -8.11 -10.48 -13.36
N HIS A 159 -7.49 -10.16 -14.50
CA HIS A 159 -7.59 -10.98 -15.71
C HIS A 159 -6.99 -12.37 -15.51
N TYR A 160 -5.85 -12.46 -14.82
CA TYR A 160 -5.15 -13.72 -14.56
C TYR A 160 -5.57 -14.40 -13.25
N LYS A 161 -6.40 -13.74 -12.43
CA LYS A 161 -6.85 -14.23 -11.11
C LYS A 161 -5.68 -14.64 -10.22
N VAL A 162 -4.69 -13.75 -10.11
CA VAL A 162 -3.49 -13.94 -9.28
C VAL A 162 -3.38 -12.75 -8.34
N GLY A 163 -3.06 -12.97 -7.07
CA GLY A 163 -2.81 -11.87 -6.15
C GLY A 163 -1.57 -11.08 -6.57
N LEU A 164 -1.67 -9.76 -6.55
CA LEU A 164 -0.58 -8.83 -6.88
C LEU A 164 -0.16 -8.04 -5.66
N ALA A 165 1.13 -7.81 -5.49
CA ALA A 165 1.70 -6.94 -4.48
C ALA A 165 2.58 -5.88 -5.14
N LEU A 166 2.24 -4.61 -4.96
CA LEU A 166 2.92 -3.46 -5.55
C LEU A 166 3.68 -2.72 -4.45
N HIS A 167 4.99 -2.59 -4.60
CA HIS A 167 5.86 -2.03 -3.57
C HIS A 167 6.76 -0.92 -4.13
N ASP A 168 7.09 0.05 -3.26
CA ASP A 168 7.97 1.19 -3.54
C ASP A 168 7.42 2.18 -4.59
N THR A 169 8.16 3.26 -4.85
CA THR A 169 7.79 4.29 -5.84
C THR A 169 7.52 3.66 -7.22
N PRO A 170 6.44 4.05 -7.93
CA PRO A 170 5.53 5.18 -7.64
C PRO A 170 4.31 4.88 -6.79
N TYR A 171 4.05 3.64 -6.38
CA TYR A 171 2.75 3.24 -5.82
C TYR A 171 2.32 4.04 -4.58
N PRO A 172 3.20 4.32 -3.60
CA PRO A 172 2.90 5.23 -2.49
C PRO A 172 2.40 6.62 -2.91
N MET A 173 2.81 7.12 -4.08
CA MET A 173 2.41 8.42 -4.62
C MET A 173 1.14 8.38 -5.47
N LEU A 174 0.64 7.17 -5.75
CA LEU A 174 -0.54 6.90 -6.59
C LEU A 174 -1.68 6.25 -5.78
N MET A 175 -1.58 6.22 -4.45
CA MET A 175 -2.57 5.64 -3.55
C MET A 175 -4.02 6.06 -3.82
N PRO A 176 -4.35 7.37 -4.02
CA PRO A 176 -5.73 7.75 -4.33
C PRO A 176 -6.23 7.13 -5.64
N GLU A 177 -5.37 7.02 -6.64
CA GLU A 177 -5.71 6.49 -7.96
C GLU A 177 -5.81 4.97 -7.94
N ILE A 178 -4.95 4.29 -7.17
CA ILE A 178 -5.08 2.87 -6.88
C ILE A 178 -6.45 2.58 -6.25
N LEU A 179 -6.88 3.38 -5.27
CA LEU A 179 -8.18 3.23 -4.63
C LEU A 179 -9.33 3.39 -5.64
N LYS A 180 -9.28 4.43 -6.48
CA LYS A 180 -10.28 4.67 -7.54
C LYS A 180 -10.35 3.52 -8.55
N ILE A 181 -9.20 3.00 -8.98
CA ILE A 181 -9.13 1.86 -9.91
C ILE A 181 -9.67 0.59 -9.25
N VAL A 182 -9.30 0.32 -7.99
CA VAL A 182 -9.84 -0.81 -7.23
C VAL A 182 -11.36 -0.72 -7.11
N GLN A 183 -11.90 0.45 -6.77
CA GLN A 183 -13.35 0.65 -6.68
C GLN A 183 -14.05 0.46 -8.03
N LYS A 184 -13.44 0.96 -9.12
CA LYS A 184 -13.93 0.80 -10.48
C LYS A 184 -14.05 -0.67 -10.89
N HIS A 185 -13.05 -1.50 -10.55
CA HIS A 185 -12.97 -2.88 -11.02
C HIS A 185 -13.53 -3.92 -10.04
N TYR A 186 -13.46 -3.69 -8.73
CA TYR A 186 -13.88 -4.65 -7.71
C TYR A 186 -15.18 -4.24 -6.99
N GLY A 187 -15.66 -3.02 -7.24
CA GLY A 187 -16.90 -2.46 -6.68
C GLY A 187 -16.63 -1.30 -5.73
N HIS A 188 -17.60 -0.39 -5.61
CA HIS A 188 -17.44 0.90 -4.91
C HIS A 188 -16.95 0.81 -3.45
N GLU A 189 -17.26 -0.28 -2.75
CA GLU A 189 -16.83 -0.51 -1.36
C GLU A 189 -15.47 -1.22 -1.25
N SER A 190 -14.87 -1.59 -2.39
CA SER A 190 -13.61 -2.34 -2.39
C SER A 190 -12.42 -1.44 -2.12
N LYS A 191 -11.47 -1.94 -1.33
CA LYS A 191 -10.19 -1.29 -1.06
C LYS A 191 -9.00 -2.26 -1.22
N PRO A 192 -7.80 -1.76 -1.54
CA PRO A 192 -6.60 -2.60 -1.53
C PRO A 192 -6.21 -2.97 -0.09
N ILE A 193 -5.38 -4.00 0.03
CA ILE A 193 -4.74 -4.41 1.27
C ILE A 193 -3.47 -3.57 1.44
N ILE A 194 -3.45 -2.69 2.45
CA ILE A 194 -2.33 -1.75 2.65
C ILE A 194 -1.40 -2.30 3.72
N LEU A 195 -0.13 -2.46 3.36
CA LEU A 195 0.97 -2.79 4.27
C LEU A 195 1.88 -1.58 4.41
N LEU A 196 2.15 -1.15 5.64
CA LEU A 196 2.96 0.04 5.91
C LEU A 196 4.27 -0.32 6.63
N SER A 197 5.41 0.00 6.00
CA SER A 197 6.70 0.03 6.69
C SER A 197 6.93 1.42 7.29
N GLU A 198 6.87 1.53 8.61
CA GLU A 198 6.99 2.81 9.32
C GLU A 198 8.45 3.24 9.49
N ARG A 199 8.65 4.56 9.49
CA ARG A 199 9.94 5.23 9.66
C ARG A 199 9.79 6.46 10.55
N ASP A 200 10.88 6.83 11.22
CA ASP A 200 10.98 8.16 11.81
C ASP A 200 11.02 9.22 10.67
N PRO A 201 10.13 10.24 10.69
CA PRO A 201 10.05 11.19 9.59
C PRO A 201 11.31 12.01 9.36
N GLU A 202 11.95 12.45 10.43
CA GLU A 202 13.18 13.23 10.42
C GLU A 202 14.33 12.43 9.82
N GLU A 203 14.54 11.22 10.33
CA GLU A 203 15.57 10.30 9.85
C GLU A 203 15.33 9.88 8.39
N TYR A 204 14.07 9.59 8.03
CA TYR A 204 13.71 9.27 6.65
C TYR A 204 14.08 10.40 5.70
N VAL A 205 13.66 11.63 6.00
CA VAL A 205 13.92 12.79 5.15
C VAL A 205 15.41 13.04 5.02
N GLU A 206 16.15 13.00 6.12
CA GLU A 206 17.60 13.20 6.11
C GLU A 206 18.32 12.15 5.24
N ARG A 207 18.09 10.86 5.51
CA ARG A 207 18.69 9.78 4.73
C ARG A 207 18.30 9.87 3.26
N ARG A 208 17.03 10.20 2.96
CA ARG A 208 16.53 10.25 1.59
C ARG A 208 17.16 11.41 0.82
N ILE A 209 17.32 12.59 1.42
CA ILE A 209 18.05 13.71 0.82
C ILE A 209 19.49 13.29 0.47
N GLN A 210 20.18 12.63 1.40
CA GLN A 210 21.59 12.25 1.23
C GLN A 210 21.81 11.19 0.15
N SER A 211 20.95 10.16 0.09
CA SER A 211 21.20 8.96 -0.71
C SER A 211 20.38 8.88 -2.00
N HIS A 212 19.20 9.49 -2.04
CA HIS A 212 18.26 9.38 -3.16
C HIS A 212 17.65 10.75 -3.53
N GLY A 213 18.21 11.84 -2.99
CA GLY A 213 17.56 13.15 -2.96
C GLY A 213 17.38 13.78 -4.33
N SER A 214 18.23 13.45 -5.30
CA SER A 214 18.23 13.97 -6.67
C SER A 214 17.15 13.36 -7.57
N TYR A 215 16.49 12.29 -7.13
CA TYR A 215 15.43 11.62 -7.89
C TYR A 215 14.22 11.23 -7.05
N SER A 216 14.16 11.70 -5.80
CA SER A 216 12.98 11.58 -4.94
C SER A 216 12.17 12.84 -5.07
N TRP A 217 11.00 12.75 -5.68
CA TRP A 217 10.18 13.89 -6.04
C TRP A 217 9.04 14.08 -5.06
N ILE A 218 8.71 15.34 -4.81
CA ILE A 218 7.61 15.74 -3.96
C ILE A 218 6.93 16.97 -4.56
N CYS A 219 5.65 17.14 -4.27
CA CYS A 219 4.88 18.29 -4.69
C CYS A 219 5.50 19.58 -4.17
N ARG A 220 5.67 20.57 -5.05
CA ARG A 220 6.12 21.89 -4.68
C ARG A 220 4.98 22.63 -3.96
N PRO A 221 5.21 23.22 -2.78
CA PRO A 221 4.20 24.07 -2.16
C PRO A 221 3.94 25.31 -3.04
N PRO A 222 2.73 25.89 -3.02
CA PRO A 222 2.45 27.13 -3.72
C PRO A 222 3.40 28.24 -3.23
N SER A 223 3.81 29.15 -4.13
CA SER A 223 4.83 30.17 -3.90
C SER A 223 4.44 31.27 -2.89
N SER A 224 3.29 31.16 -2.22
CA SER A 224 2.88 32.09 -1.16
C SER A 224 3.78 31.91 0.07
N GLN A 225 4.22 33.01 0.67
CA GLN A 225 5.22 33.09 1.75
C GLN A 225 4.98 32.18 2.97
N THR A 226 3.78 31.62 3.13
CA THR A 226 3.48 30.60 4.14
C THR A 226 3.32 29.23 3.49
N ILE A 227 4.30 28.35 3.70
CA ILE A 227 4.22 26.94 3.30
C ILE A 227 3.18 26.25 4.19
N THR A 228 1.94 26.16 3.72
CA THR A 228 0.89 25.35 4.34
C THR A 228 0.95 23.93 3.82
N ILE A 229 0.89 22.97 4.73
CA ILE A 229 0.85 21.55 4.38
C ILE A 229 -0.60 21.19 4.09
N GLU A 230 -0.87 20.86 2.84
CA GLU A 230 -2.13 20.24 2.47
C GLU A 230 -2.23 18.89 3.19
N LYS A 231 -3.27 18.71 4.00
CA LYS A 231 -3.49 17.45 4.71
C LYS A 231 -4.01 16.39 3.75
N MET A 232 -3.57 15.16 3.95
CA MET A 232 -4.06 14.01 3.19
C MET A 232 -5.41 13.58 3.77
N LYS A 233 -6.37 13.25 2.93
CA LYS A 233 -7.70 12.82 3.36
C LYS A 233 -7.65 11.35 3.78
N PRO A 234 -8.11 10.96 4.98
CA PRO A 234 -7.95 9.58 5.48
C PRO A 234 -8.73 8.52 4.68
N VAL A 235 -9.87 8.90 4.12
CA VAL A 235 -10.74 7.96 3.39
C VAL A 235 -10.30 7.79 1.93
N THR A 236 -10.06 8.90 1.23
CA THR A 236 -9.74 8.87 -0.21
C THR A 236 -8.23 8.82 -0.49
N LEU A 237 -7.41 9.06 0.53
CA LEU A 237 -5.96 9.17 0.43
C LEU A 237 -5.49 10.31 -0.51
N GLU A 238 -6.38 11.22 -0.90
CA GLU A 238 -6.07 12.39 -1.74
C GLU A 238 -5.39 13.50 -0.95
N GLY A 239 -4.58 14.31 -1.64
CA GLY A 239 -3.92 15.47 -1.08
C GLY A 239 -2.55 15.15 -0.47
N GLY A 240 -1.96 16.14 0.18
CA GLY A 240 -0.59 16.04 0.66
C GLY A 240 0.45 16.12 -0.45
N ALA A 241 1.71 16.16 -0.02
CA ALA A 241 2.83 16.44 -0.92
C ALA A 241 3.27 15.21 -1.75
N PHE A 242 2.75 14.03 -1.44
CA PHE A 242 3.06 12.78 -2.16
C PHE A 242 1.96 12.36 -3.15
N ASP A 243 0.84 13.08 -3.25
CA ASP A 243 -0.23 12.81 -4.23
C ASP A 243 0.16 13.34 -5.62
N LEU A 244 0.82 12.48 -6.42
CA LEU A 244 1.37 12.87 -7.73
C LEU A 244 0.29 13.42 -8.66
N VAL A 245 -0.83 12.71 -8.77
CA VAL A 245 -1.90 13.06 -9.71
C VAL A 245 -2.67 14.28 -9.22
N GLY A 246 -2.97 14.35 -7.92
CA GLY A 246 -3.59 15.52 -7.34
C GLY A 246 -2.72 16.78 -7.49
N CYS A 247 -1.41 16.68 -7.34
CA CYS A 247 -0.49 17.80 -7.57
C CYS A 247 -0.53 18.31 -9.01
N ILE A 248 -0.50 17.40 -10.00
CA ILE A 248 -0.63 17.80 -11.41
C ILE A 248 -1.96 18.51 -11.63
N ASN A 249 -3.06 17.93 -11.15
CA ASN A 249 -4.39 18.48 -11.34
C ASN A 249 -4.53 19.86 -10.69
N ARG A 250 -4.10 20.02 -9.43
CA ARG A 250 -4.15 21.29 -8.71
C ARG A 250 -3.30 22.36 -9.39
N SER A 251 -2.07 22.03 -9.81
CA SER A 251 -1.19 23.00 -10.46
C SER A 251 -1.68 23.42 -11.84
N VAL A 252 -2.19 22.49 -12.65
CA VAL A 252 -2.75 22.82 -13.97
C VAL A 252 -4.04 23.64 -13.83
N SER A 253 -4.93 23.29 -12.90
CA SER A 253 -6.18 24.02 -12.71
C SER A 253 -6.02 25.41 -12.09
N SER A 254 -4.95 25.65 -11.33
CA SER A 254 -4.69 26.95 -10.67
C SER A 254 -3.85 27.92 -11.48
N SER A 255 -3.28 27.49 -12.61
CA SER A 255 -2.37 28.31 -13.42
C SER A 255 -3.07 28.86 -14.65
N GLU A 256 -2.93 30.17 -14.86
CA GLU A 256 -3.32 30.84 -16.11
C GLU A 256 -2.34 30.54 -17.27
N LYS A 257 -1.13 30.08 -16.94
CA LYS A 257 -0.05 29.81 -17.90
C LYS A 257 0.21 28.30 -18.03
N PRO A 258 0.74 27.83 -19.17
CA PRO A 258 1.19 26.45 -19.30
C PRO A 258 2.18 26.07 -18.20
N VAL A 259 1.84 25.06 -17.40
CA VAL A 259 2.68 24.54 -16.32
C VAL A 259 3.54 23.39 -16.85
N ARG A 260 4.77 23.28 -16.34
CA ARG A 260 5.70 22.19 -16.65
C ARG A 260 5.94 21.36 -15.40
N LEU A 261 6.38 20.11 -15.55
CA LEU A 261 6.57 19.21 -14.41
C LEU A 261 7.52 19.77 -13.33
N HIS A 262 8.60 20.46 -13.71
CA HIS A 262 9.54 21.08 -12.75
C HIS A 262 8.95 22.30 -12.00
N HIS A 263 7.83 22.85 -12.46
CA HIS A 263 7.07 23.86 -11.71
C HIS A 263 6.16 23.21 -10.65
N ILE A 264 5.74 21.96 -10.87
CA ILE A 264 4.80 21.21 -10.02
C ILE A 264 5.57 20.42 -8.95
N PHE A 265 6.70 19.86 -9.34
CA PHE A 265 7.53 19.02 -8.50
C PHE A 265 8.92 19.62 -8.32
N TYR A 266 9.56 19.20 -7.26
CA TYR A 266 10.98 19.38 -7.04
C TYR A 266 11.53 18.14 -6.34
N THR A 267 12.83 17.95 -6.49
CA THR A 267 13.54 16.86 -5.82
C THR A 267 13.68 17.19 -4.33
N MET A 268 13.78 16.17 -3.46
CA MET A 268 14.01 16.40 -2.03
C MET A 268 15.32 17.14 -1.77
N GLN A 269 16.33 16.96 -2.63
CA GLN A 269 17.58 17.72 -2.56
C GLN A 269 17.37 19.20 -2.89
N GLU A 270 16.60 19.54 -3.93
CA GLU A 270 16.23 20.93 -4.23
C GLU A 270 15.42 21.56 -3.10
N ALA A 271 14.42 20.85 -2.58
CA ALA A 271 13.64 21.29 -1.43
C ALA A 271 14.54 21.59 -0.21
N SER A 272 15.53 20.74 0.05
CA SER A 272 16.50 20.98 1.13
C SER A 272 17.37 22.23 0.89
N LYS A 273 17.78 22.50 -0.36
CA LYS A 273 18.54 23.72 -0.71
C LYS A 273 17.71 24.99 -0.54
N MET A 274 16.38 24.88 -0.60
CA MET A 274 15.44 25.97 -0.37
C MET A 274 15.03 26.13 1.10
N ASP A 275 15.69 25.43 2.03
CA ASP A 275 15.32 25.40 3.46
C ASP A 275 13.91 24.83 3.74
N HIS A 276 13.39 23.99 2.83
CA HIS A 276 12.08 23.35 3.01
C HIS A 276 12.17 22.02 3.81
N ARG A 277 13.22 21.81 4.62
CA ARG A 277 13.39 20.54 5.36
C ARG A 277 12.20 20.25 6.28
N LYS A 278 11.72 21.27 7.01
CA LYS A 278 10.53 21.12 7.88
C LYS A 278 9.29 20.69 7.09
N PHE A 279 9.07 21.30 5.93
CA PHE A 279 7.98 20.91 5.03
C PHE A 279 8.07 19.45 4.60
N LEU A 280 9.27 18.94 4.26
CA LEU A 280 9.46 17.54 3.89
C LEU A 280 9.10 16.59 5.05
N VAL A 281 9.59 16.91 6.26
CA VAL A 281 9.34 16.12 7.48
C VAL A 281 7.85 16.07 7.79
N ASP A 282 7.21 17.23 7.85
CA ASP A 282 5.79 17.31 8.20
C ASP A 282 4.90 16.71 7.10
N SER A 283 5.28 16.83 5.82
CA SER A 283 4.58 16.17 4.71
C SER A 283 4.67 14.65 4.79
N PHE A 284 5.84 14.11 5.12
CA PHE A 284 6.01 12.67 5.27
C PHE A 284 5.32 12.13 6.52
N ARG A 285 5.33 12.89 7.62
CA ARG A 285 4.53 12.59 8.82
C ARG A 285 3.04 12.54 8.48
N ASN A 286 2.50 13.56 7.82
CA ASN A 286 1.11 13.59 7.37
C ASN A 286 0.76 12.38 6.49
N TYR A 287 1.61 12.03 5.52
CA TYR A 287 1.43 10.82 4.70
C TYR A 287 1.39 9.54 5.55
N GLN A 288 2.41 9.32 6.39
CA GLN A 288 2.53 8.10 7.18
C GLN A 288 1.38 7.96 8.17
N ASP A 289 0.98 9.06 8.82
CA ASP A 289 -0.11 9.07 9.79
C ASP A 289 -1.45 8.74 9.13
N THR A 290 -1.73 9.32 7.97
CA THR A 290 -2.94 9.03 7.20
C THR A 290 -2.96 7.58 6.69
N VAL A 291 -1.85 7.09 6.13
CA VAL A 291 -1.77 5.70 5.63
C VAL A 291 -1.84 4.69 6.77
N ARG A 292 -1.36 5.04 7.97
CA ARG A 292 -1.43 4.19 9.16
C ARG A 292 -2.87 3.78 9.49
N GLU A 293 -3.82 4.71 9.36
CA GLU A 293 -5.24 4.47 9.63
C GLU A 293 -5.88 3.53 8.60
N ALA A 294 -5.39 3.55 7.35
CA ALA A 294 -5.87 2.69 6.27
C ALA A 294 -5.15 1.33 6.20
N SER A 295 -4.03 1.16 6.90
CA SER A 295 -3.20 -0.04 6.86
C SER A 295 -3.74 -1.17 7.74
N ILE A 296 -3.71 -2.40 7.23
CA ILE A 296 -4.04 -3.59 8.03
C ILE A 296 -2.81 -4.14 8.78
N PHE A 297 -1.62 -3.88 8.24
CA PHE A 297 -0.35 -4.34 8.77
C PHE A 297 0.63 -3.18 8.81
N ARG A 298 1.32 -3.05 9.96
CA ARG A 298 2.32 -2.02 10.21
C ARG A 298 3.58 -2.66 10.74
N TYR A 299 4.71 -2.14 10.30
CA TYR A 299 6.00 -2.65 10.70
C TYR A 299 7.04 -1.55 10.75
N ASN A 300 7.56 -1.26 11.94
CA ASN A 300 8.66 -0.31 12.09
C ASN A 300 10.00 -0.97 11.74
N MET A 301 10.64 -0.48 10.67
CA MET A 301 11.92 -1.02 10.18
C MET A 301 13.14 -0.48 10.94
N PHE A 302 12.98 0.57 11.76
CA PHE A 302 14.09 1.30 12.40
C PHE A 302 14.33 0.90 13.85
N ASN A 303 13.29 0.46 14.57
CA ASN A 303 13.39 0.12 15.98
C ASN A 303 13.82 -1.34 16.20
N LYS A 304 14.78 -1.86 15.41
CA LYS A 304 15.19 -3.26 15.48
C LYS A 304 16.68 -3.41 15.73
N GLU A 305 16.99 -4.21 16.76
CA GLU A 305 18.37 -4.65 17.05
C GLU A 305 18.88 -5.61 15.97
N ASN A 306 17.98 -6.42 15.38
CA ASN A 306 18.32 -7.44 14.39
C ASN A 306 17.71 -7.14 13.02
N LYS A 307 18.43 -7.52 11.96
CA LYS A 307 17.92 -7.48 10.58
C LYS A 307 16.68 -8.36 10.46
N THR A 308 15.63 -7.83 9.85
CA THR A 308 14.41 -8.62 9.68
C THR A 308 14.55 -9.74 8.66
N ILE A 309 14.07 -10.91 9.07
CA ILE A 309 14.08 -12.14 8.30
C ILE A 309 12.80 -12.20 7.47
N THR A 310 12.93 -12.42 6.16
CA THR A 310 11.81 -12.44 5.21
C THR A 310 10.69 -13.39 5.64
N ASN A 311 11.03 -14.61 6.08
CA ASN A 311 10.03 -15.61 6.49
C ASN A 311 9.25 -15.21 7.75
N GLU A 312 9.91 -14.53 8.68
CA GLU A 312 9.27 -13.98 9.88
C GLU A 312 8.27 -12.88 9.48
N LEU A 313 8.71 -11.94 8.62
CA LEU A 313 7.85 -10.87 8.12
C LEU A 313 6.65 -11.44 7.33
N ALA A 314 6.87 -12.43 6.47
CA ALA A 314 5.81 -13.13 5.75
C ALA A 314 4.80 -13.75 6.72
N SER A 315 5.26 -14.42 7.78
CA SER A 315 4.39 -14.99 8.81
C SER A 315 3.57 -13.91 9.55
N MET A 316 4.19 -12.78 9.87
CA MET A 316 3.52 -11.64 10.52
C MET A 316 2.44 -11.02 9.60
N ILE A 317 2.77 -10.79 8.33
CA ILE A 317 1.83 -10.30 7.32
C ILE A 317 0.66 -11.28 7.19
N ARG A 318 0.93 -12.58 7.08
CA ARG A 318 -0.11 -13.62 6.98
C ARG A 318 -1.06 -13.59 8.15
N LYS A 319 -0.53 -13.52 9.37
CA LYS A 319 -1.33 -13.46 10.60
C LYS A 319 -2.23 -12.22 10.61
N SER A 320 -1.66 -11.04 10.34
CA SER A 320 -2.40 -9.78 10.30
C SER A 320 -3.48 -9.75 9.21
N MET A 321 -3.20 -10.30 8.04
CA MET A 321 -4.18 -10.48 6.97
C MET A 321 -5.30 -11.45 7.39
N ALA A 322 -4.96 -12.59 7.99
CA ALA A 322 -5.97 -13.53 8.48
C ALA A 322 -6.90 -12.84 9.48
N GLU A 323 -6.35 -12.18 10.50
CA GLU A 323 -7.12 -11.47 11.54
C GLU A 323 -7.99 -10.33 10.98
N SER A 324 -7.47 -9.57 10.00
CA SER A 324 -8.16 -8.39 9.45
C SER A 324 -9.19 -8.75 8.38
N LEU A 325 -8.97 -9.85 7.65
CA LEU A 325 -9.82 -10.26 6.53
C LEU A 325 -10.86 -11.31 6.94
N THR A 326 -10.75 -11.94 8.10
CA THR A 326 -11.82 -12.76 8.67
C THR A 326 -12.72 -11.87 9.50
N GLY A 327 -13.91 -11.53 8.99
CA GLY A 327 -14.89 -10.74 9.75
C GLY A 327 -15.41 -11.47 11.00
N SER A 328 -16.33 -10.85 11.74
CA SER A 328 -16.94 -11.38 12.99
C SER A 328 -17.60 -12.76 12.89
N HIS A 329 -17.74 -13.30 11.69
CA HIS A 329 -18.30 -14.63 11.40
C HIS A 329 -17.30 -15.55 10.69
N ASN A 330 -15.99 -15.29 10.78
CA ASN A 330 -14.95 -16.04 10.06
C ASN A 330 -15.15 -16.05 8.52
N LYS A 331 -15.95 -15.12 7.99
CA LYS A 331 -16.14 -14.98 6.55
C LYS A 331 -15.02 -14.11 5.98
N LEU A 332 -14.38 -14.60 4.93
CA LEU A 332 -13.40 -13.83 4.18
C LEU A 332 -14.07 -12.57 3.61
N MET A 333 -13.56 -11.41 3.99
CA MET A 333 -14.01 -10.11 3.52
C MET A 333 -13.39 -9.75 2.17
N MET A 334 -13.39 -10.71 1.25
CA MET A 334 -12.96 -10.54 -0.13
C MET A 334 -14.01 -11.16 -1.03
N LYS A 335 -14.72 -10.34 -1.80
CA LYS A 335 -15.83 -10.79 -2.64
C LYS A 335 -15.40 -11.85 -3.67
N GLU A 336 -14.18 -11.73 -4.18
CA GLU A 336 -13.64 -12.62 -5.22
C GLU A 336 -12.38 -13.38 -4.78
N GLY A 337 -11.86 -13.12 -3.57
CA GLY A 337 -10.51 -13.56 -3.13
C GLY A 337 -10.29 -15.07 -3.15
N VAL A 338 -11.33 -15.88 -2.91
CA VAL A 338 -11.24 -17.36 -2.98
C VAL A 338 -10.92 -17.89 -4.38
N THR A 339 -11.09 -17.08 -5.41
CA THR A 339 -10.80 -17.45 -6.80
C THR A 339 -9.41 -17.00 -7.27
N PHE A 340 -8.68 -16.24 -6.45
CA PHE A 340 -7.37 -15.69 -6.79
C PHE A 340 -6.26 -16.58 -6.22
N LEU A 341 -5.34 -16.96 -7.11
CA LEU A 341 -4.12 -17.68 -6.75
C LEU A 341 -3.27 -16.81 -5.82
N GLY A 342 -2.75 -17.40 -4.76
CA GLY A 342 -1.99 -16.70 -3.72
C GLY A 342 -2.82 -16.40 -2.48
N PHE A 343 -4.16 -16.30 -2.59
CA PHE A 343 -5.06 -16.22 -1.43
C PHE A 343 -5.64 -17.57 -1.02
N ASP A 344 -5.75 -18.50 -1.97
CA ASP A 344 -6.19 -19.88 -1.73
C ASP A 344 -5.41 -20.53 -0.57
N ARG A 345 -4.09 -20.33 -0.52
CA ARG A 345 -3.24 -20.93 0.52
C ARG A 345 -3.30 -20.25 1.88
N PHE A 346 -3.77 -19.01 1.97
CA PHE A 346 -3.85 -18.29 3.25
C PHE A 346 -4.88 -18.89 4.20
N PHE A 347 -5.95 -19.46 3.64
CA PHE A 347 -7.12 -19.89 4.41
C PHE A 347 -7.28 -21.41 4.45
N ILE A 348 -6.41 -22.17 3.77
CA ILE A 348 -6.50 -23.64 3.68
C ILE A 348 -5.81 -24.35 4.86
N ASP A 349 -4.84 -23.71 5.53
CA ASP A 349 -4.20 -24.29 6.72
C ASP A 349 -5.08 -24.11 7.99
N GLY A 350 -6.07 -25.00 8.11
CA GLY A 350 -6.44 -25.59 9.39
C GLY A 350 -7.55 -24.95 10.23
N HIS A 351 -7.79 -23.63 10.19
CA HIS A 351 -8.79 -23.01 11.07
C HIS A 351 -10.14 -22.64 10.45
N LEU A 352 -10.25 -22.61 9.11
CA LEU A 352 -11.54 -22.42 8.41
C LEU A 352 -12.14 -23.72 7.88
N ARG A 353 -11.43 -24.85 8.04
CA ARG A 353 -11.96 -26.21 7.84
C ARG A 353 -12.45 -26.87 9.14
N ALA A 354 -12.92 -26.08 10.10
CA ALA A 354 -13.72 -26.60 11.21
C ALA A 354 -15.15 -26.89 10.74
N TYR A 355 -15.30 -27.80 9.76
CA TYR A 355 -16.43 -28.71 9.57
C TYR A 355 -16.02 -29.71 8.47
N SER A 356 -15.11 -30.63 8.83
CA SER A 356 -15.05 -32.02 8.38
C SER A 356 -13.69 -32.63 8.73
N GLY A 357 -13.68 -33.47 9.77
CA GLY A 357 -12.85 -34.68 9.90
C GLY A 357 -11.33 -34.62 9.70
N LYS A 358 -10.61 -34.70 10.83
CA LYS A 358 -9.31 -35.38 11.06
C LYS A 358 -8.09 -35.11 10.14
N SER A 359 -7.03 -34.62 10.81
CA SER A 359 -5.58 -34.87 10.59
C SER A 359 -4.92 -34.14 9.40
N HIS A 360 -3.64 -33.75 9.35
CA HIS A 360 -2.42 -34.03 10.13
C HIS A 360 -1.42 -32.83 9.99
N ASN A 361 -0.45 -32.76 10.93
CA ASN A 361 0.77 -31.95 10.86
C ASN A 361 1.64 -32.29 9.64
N VAL A 362 1.68 -31.47 8.59
CA VAL A 362 2.77 -31.46 7.59
C VAL A 362 2.84 -30.08 6.92
N ILE A 363 3.63 -29.13 7.43
CA ILE A 363 4.35 -28.14 6.58
C ILE A 363 5.58 -27.62 7.38
N SER A 364 6.73 -28.28 7.25
CA SER A 364 8.03 -27.68 7.62
C SER A 364 8.93 -27.37 6.43
N ASP A 365 8.67 -27.86 5.21
CA ASP A 365 9.69 -27.83 4.14
C ASP A 365 9.17 -27.41 2.74
N ALA A 366 8.10 -26.63 2.65
CA ALA A 366 7.75 -25.96 1.39
C ALA A 366 8.60 -24.68 1.23
N LEU A 367 9.91 -24.84 1.04
CA LEU A 367 10.75 -23.79 0.48
C LEU A 367 10.15 -23.40 -0.88
N VAL A 368 9.51 -22.23 -0.91
CA VAL A 368 8.94 -21.66 -2.13
C VAL A 368 10.11 -21.35 -3.04
N ASP A 369 10.32 -22.21 -4.02
CA ASP A 369 11.19 -21.90 -5.12
C ASP A 369 10.64 -20.64 -5.84
N ILE A 370 11.43 -19.57 -5.86
CA ILE A 370 11.07 -18.26 -6.41
C ILE A 370 11.84 -18.03 -7.72
N LEU A 371 11.15 -17.55 -8.76
CA LEU A 371 11.82 -16.95 -9.91
C LEU A 371 11.94 -15.44 -9.67
N VAL A 372 13.16 -14.98 -9.36
CA VAL A 372 13.49 -13.55 -9.25
C VAL A 372 13.98 -13.08 -10.62
N PHE A 373 13.29 -12.08 -11.17
CA PHE A 373 13.74 -11.42 -12.40
C PHE A 373 14.46 -10.13 -12.05
N LYS A 374 15.79 -10.14 -12.15
CA LYS A 374 16.60 -8.93 -12.12
C LYS A 374 17.01 -8.61 -13.56
N ASN A 375 16.41 -7.58 -14.16
CA ASN A 375 17.05 -6.96 -15.31
C ASN A 375 18.20 -6.11 -14.78
N GLN A 376 19.43 -6.38 -15.23
CA GLN A 376 20.53 -5.43 -15.09
C GLN A 376 20.23 -4.24 -16.00
N VAL A 377 19.35 -3.35 -15.55
CA VAL A 377 19.29 -2.02 -16.13
C VAL A 377 20.48 -1.29 -15.56
N ASN A 378 21.53 -1.11 -16.37
CA ASN A 378 22.61 -0.16 -16.08
C ASN A 378 21.97 1.23 -16.05
N LEU A 379 21.50 1.65 -14.88
CA LEU A 379 21.15 3.03 -14.59
C LEU A 379 22.49 3.71 -14.27
N SER A 380 23.09 4.30 -15.31
CA SER A 380 24.26 5.17 -15.23
C SER A 380 23.91 6.49 -14.56
#